data_AF-A0A935QYQ6-F1
#
_entry.id   AF-A0A935QYQ6-F1
#
_cell.length_a   1.000
_cell.length_b   1.000
_cell.length_c   1.000
_cell.angle_alpha   90.00
_cell.angle_beta   90.00
_cell.angle_gamma   90.00
#
_symmetry.space_group_name_H-M   'P 1'
#
loop_
_entity.id
_entity.type
_entity.pdbx_description
1 polymer ?
#
loop_
_entity_poly.entity_id
_entity_poly.type
_entity_poly.pdbx_seq_one_letter_code
_entity_poly.pdbx_strand_id
1 'polypeptide(L)'
;MTPPERVAPPSSQAMSVSGRARWILLGSLAVTAVLYAIPGGSIAVWPLLLLSTLAHELGHGVTAILVGGTFHQFEIFANGSGVASSSWPEGAINTALVSAGGLVGPSIVAAFGFFMGRRPQTAKAAMAFGGLTLLIADVWVVRNVFGFAFVGVVAVLSLVFAMRASARANQNMLVFLATQLGLSVFSRADYLFTPVAHTGAGVMPSDVARIAEALWLPYWIWGGLCAVFSALVLVLGLRAYLREGGGGRGRDERPHAGQLTEGLGQREALRPGLPEVQASTALNGVARASGRIWAPTTGTRRSRRSPGRTTTKNDPRGARA
;
A
#
# COMPACT_ATOMS: atom_id res chain seq x y z
N MET A 1 24.48 55.13 24.15
CA MET A 1 23.41 55.10 23.13
C MET A 1 23.37 53.67 22.58
N THR A 2 22.57 52.80 23.18
CA THR A 2 22.40 51.40 22.76
C THR A 2 21.48 51.35 21.53
N PRO A 3 21.82 50.59 20.47
CA PRO A 3 20.96 50.51 19.30
C PRO A 3 19.64 49.80 19.66
N PRO A 4 18.51 50.18 19.04
CA PRO A 4 17.22 49.57 19.34
C PRO A 4 17.21 48.10 18.88
N GLU A 5 16.72 47.25 19.78
CA GLU A 5 16.46 45.84 19.56
C GLU A 5 15.47 45.67 18.40
N ARG A 6 15.92 45.07 17.30
CA ARG A 6 15.06 44.74 16.16
C ARG A 6 14.13 43.60 16.57
N VAL A 7 12.90 43.95 16.91
CA VAL A 7 11.79 42.98 17.02
C VAL A 7 11.61 42.34 15.64
N ALA A 8 11.99 41.07 15.52
CA ALA A 8 11.76 40.30 14.32
C ALA A 8 10.24 40.16 14.06
N PRO A 9 9.77 40.32 12.82
CA PRO A 9 8.36 40.13 12.50
C PRO A 9 7.95 38.66 12.78
N PRO A 10 6.69 38.40 13.19
CA PRO A 10 6.22 37.05 13.45
C PRO A 10 6.39 36.21 12.20
N SER A 11 7.09 35.08 12.35
CA SER A 11 7.30 34.12 11.28
C SER A 11 5.95 33.73 10.67
N SER A 12 5.85 33.88 9.35
CA SER A 12 4.72 33.44 8.56
C SER A 12 4.38 32.00 8.93
N GLN A 13 3.14 31.82 9.40
CA GLN A 13 2.61 30.63 10.05
C GLN A 13 3.16 29.34 9.41
N ALA A 14 4.17 28.76 10.05
CA ALA A 14 4.55 27.38 9.80
C ALA A 14 3.36 26.54 10.28
N MET A 15 2.43 26.24 9.37
CA MET A 15 1.30 25.37 9.68
C MET A 15 1.85 24.14 10.40
N SER A 16 1.33 23.88 11.60
CA SER A 16 1.67 22.67 12.32
C SER A 16 1.53 21.47 11.38
N VAL A 17 2.35 20.43 11.55
CA VAL A 17 2.34 19.27 10.62
C VAL A 17 0.92 18.67 10.52
N SER A 18 0.09 18.82 11.56
CA SER A 18 -1.34 18.44 11.60
C SER A 18 -2.24 19.35 10.76
N GLY A 19 -1.96 20.66 10.76
CA GLY A 19 -2.62 21.62 9.88
C GLY A 19 -2.37 21.25 8.42
N ARG A 20 -1.11 20.95 8.05
CA ARG A 20 -0.77 20.56 6.67
C ARG A 20 -1.48 19.27 6.24
N ALA A 21 -1.46 18.23 7.07
CA ALA A 21 -2.12 16.97 6.75
C ALA A 21 -3.63 17.18 6.49
N ARG A 22 -4.29 17.99 7.34
CA ARG A 22 -5.69 18.38 7.14
C ARG A 22 -5.89 19.15 5.84
N TRP A 23 -5.02 20.12 5.53
CA TRP A 23 -5.11 20.89 4.29
C TRP A 23 -4.89 20.05 3.03
N ILE A 24 -4.04 19.02 3.06
CA ILE A 24 -3.88 18.09 1.93
C ILE A 24 -5.15 17.29 1.70
N LEU A 25 -5.80 16.81 2.77
CA LEU A 25 -7.07 16.08 2.67
C LEU A 25 -8.20 16.98 2.18
N LEU A 26 -8.34 18.17 2.78
CA LEU A 26 -9.34 19.15 2.36
C LEU A 26 -9.10 19.60 0.92
N GLY A 27 -7.85 19.83 0.53
CA GLY A 27 -7.47 20.14 -0.84
C GLY A 27 -7.80 19.00 -1.80
N SER A 28 -7.54 17.75 -1.42
CA SER A 28 -7.90 16.57 -2.23
C SER A 28 -9.40 16.46 -2.42
N LEU A 29 -10.19 16.66 -1.35
CA LEU A 29 -11.65 16.65 -1.41
C LEU A 29 -12.19 17.81 -2.26
N ALA A 30 -11.62 19.01 -2.10
CA ALA A 30 -12.01 20.19 -2.85
C ALA A 30 -11.71 20.01 -4.35
N VAL A 31 -10.53 19.48 -4.71
CA VAL A 31 -10.20 19.14 -6.10
C VAL A 31 -11.23 18.18 -6.67
N THR A 32 -11.55 17.09 -5.96
CA THR A 32 -12.58 16.15 -6.42
C THR A 32 -13.94 16.83 -6.60
N ALA A 33 -14.38 17.63 -5.63
CA ALA A 33 -15.67 18.34 -5.71
C ALA A 33 -15.73 19.30 -6.90
N VAL A 34 -14.65 20.06 -7.16
CA VAL A 34 -14.54 20.96 -8.32
C VAL A 34 -14.57 20.18 -9.62
N LEU A 35 -13.86 19.05 -9.70
CA LEU A 35 -13.88 18.19 -10.89
C LEU A 35 -15.29 17.66 -11.20
N TYR A 36 -16.11 17.37 -10.19
CA TYR A 36 -17.51 17.00 -10.45
C TYR A 36 -18.42 18.18 -10.83
N ALA A 37 -18.08 19.40 -10.40
CA ALA A 37 -18.92 20.58 -10.63
C ALA A 37 -18.71 21.24 -12.00
N ILE A 38 -17.55 21.05 -12.65
CA ILE A 38 -17.23 21.71 -13.92
C ILE A 38 -17.65 20.89 -15.15
N PRO A 39 -18.11 21.55 -16.24
CA PRO A 39 -18.32 20.88 -17.52
C PRO A 39 -17.04 20.19 -18.01
N GLY A 40 -17.14 18.91 -18.38
CA GLY A 40 -16.01 18.10 -18.83
C GLY A 40 -15.18 17.46 -17.71
N GLY A 41 -15.45 17.77 -16.44
CA GLY A 41 -14.70 17.18 -15.32
C GLY A 41 -14.94 15.69 -15.11
N SER A 42 -15.98 15.12 -15.72
CA SER A 42 -16.18 13.66 -15.84
C SER A 42 -15.00 12.95 -16.51
N ILE A 43 -14.31 13.60 -17.46
CA ILE A 43 -13.10 13.06 -18.10
C ILE A 43 -11.94 12.98 -17.11
N ALA A 44 -11.82 13.94 -16.20
CA ALA A 44 -10.77 13.96 -15.18
C ALA A 44 -11.05 12.98 -14.03
N VAL A 45 -12.32 12.72 -13.73
CA VAL A 45 -12.75 11.73 -12.72
C VAL A 45 -12.62 10.30 -13.25
N TRP A 46 -12.78 10.10 -14.56
CA TRP A 46 -12.81 8.77 -15.17
C TRP A 46 -11.60 7.87 -14.84
N PRO A 47 -10.34 8.34 -14.85
CA PRO A 47 -9.20 7.53 -14.39
C PRO A 47 -9.28 7.14 -12.91
N LEU A 48 -9.85 8.01 -12.07
CA LEU A 48 -10.03 7.74 -10.63
C LEU A 48 -11.09 6.67 -10.40
N LEU A 49 -12.16 6.70 -11.20
CA LEU A 49 -13.16 5.63 -11.23
C LEU A 49 -12.49 4.30 -11.59
N LEU A 50 -11.71 4.26 -12.67
CA LEU A 50 -11.00 3.04 -13.09
C LEU A 50 -10.00 2.54 -12.04
N LEU A 51 -9.32 3.44 -11.32
CA LEU A 51 -8.42 3.06 -10.23
C LEU A 51 -9.16 2.33 -9.10
N SER A 52 -10.39 2.76 -8.79
CA SER A 52 -11.24 2.05 -7.83
C SER A 52 -11.65 0.67 -8.34
N THR A 53 -11.99 0.55 -9.63
CA THR A 53 -12.31 -0.76 -10.24
C THR A 53 -11.09 -1.68 -10.22
N LEU A 54 -9.90 -1.15 -10.57
CA LEU A 54 -8.65 -1.89 -10.47
C LEU A 54 -8.41 -2.42 -9.05
N ALA A 55 -8.55 -1.58 -8.02
CA ALA A 55 -8.38 -2.00 -6.63
C ALA A 55 -9.41 -3.05 -6.18
N HIS A 56 -10.63 -2.98 -6.72
CA HIS A 56 -11.69 -3.97 -6.49
C HIS A 56 -11.34 -5.32 -7.13
N GLU A 57 -11.05 -5.35 -8.43
CA GLU A 57 -10.73 -6.60 -9.12
C GLU A 57 -9.44 -7.26 -8.61
N LEU A 58 -8.41 -6.48 -8.29
CA LEU A 58 -7.21 -6.99 -7.64
C LEU A 58 -7.52 -7.51 -6.22
N GLY A 59 -8.52 -6.95 -5.54
CA GLY A 59 -8.98 -7.42 -4.23
C GLY A 59 -9.52 -8.85 -4.29
N HIS A 60 -10.29 -9.19 -5.33
CA HIS A 60 -10.70 -10.58 -5.59
C HIS A 60 -9.49 -11.48 -5.81
N GLY A 61 -8.60 -11.10 -6.74
CA GLY A 61 -7.44 -11.91 -7.11
C GLY A 61 -6.48 -12.16 -5.95
N VAL A 62 -6.15 -11.13 -5.17
CA VAL A 62 -5.30 -11.25 -3.97
C VAL A 62 -5.97 -12.15 -2.94
N THR A 63 -7.27 -11.99 -2.70
CA THR A 63 -7.97 -12.82 -1.72
C THR A 63 -8.05 -14.28 -2.18
N ALA A 64 -8.25 -14.53 -3.47
CA ALA A 64 -8.21 -15.88 -4.04
C ALA A 64 -6.86 -16.56 -3.80
N ILE A 65 -5.75 -15.84 -4.01
CA ILE A 65 -4.40 -16.36 -3.71
C ILE A 65 -4.26 -16.65 -2.20
N LEU A 66 -4.74 -15.76 -1.34
CA LEU A 66 -4.64 -15.92 0.12
C LEU A 66 -5.41 -17.13 0.66
N VAL A 67 -6.53 -17.50 0.04
CA VAL A 67 -7.29 -18.72 0.41
C VAL A 67 -6.77 -19.99 -0.26
N GLY A 68 -5.59 -19.94 -0.89
CA GLY A 68 -4.93 -21.09 -1.54
C GLY A 68 -5.37 -21.33 -2.99
N GLY A 69 -5.97 -20.33 -3.62
CA GLY A 69 -6.39 -20.34 -5.02
C GLY A 69 -5.38 -19.70 -5.97
N THR A 70 -5.87 -19.35 -7.16
CA THR A 70 -5.11 -18.77 -8.27
C THR A 70 -5.88 -17.61 -8.87
N PHE A 71 -5.18 -16.51 -9.15
CA PHE A 71 -5.70 -15.39 -9.92
C PHE A 71 -5.30 -15.57 -11.39
N HIS A 72 -6.27 -15.86 -12.26
CA HIS A 72 -6.01 -16.22 -13.65
C HIS A 72 -5.88 -15.00 -14.55
N GLN A 73 -6.84 -14.09 -14.43
CA GLN A 73 -7.01 -13.01 -15.38
C GLN A 73 -7.78 -11.85 -14.78
N PHE A 74 -7.44 -10.66 -15.23
CA PHE A 74 -8.12 -9.41 -14.95
C PHE A 74 -8.34 -8.64 -16.25
N GLU A 75 -9.55 -8.13 -16.41
CA GLU A 75 -9.96 -7.22 -17.47
C GLU A 75 -10.62 -5.99 -16.87
N ILE A 76 -10.37 -4.84 -17.48
CA ILE A 76 -11.05 -3.58 -17.15
C ILE A 76 -11.49 -2.90 -18.43
N PHE A 77 -12.67 -2.28 -18.43
CA PHE A 77 -13.29 -1.73 -19.62
C PHE A 77 -13.45 -0.21 -19.50
N ALA A 78 -13.51 0.48 -20.65
CA ALA A 78 -13.64 1.93 -20.69
C ALA A 78 -14.95 2.47 -20.06
N ASN A 79 -15.96 1.63 -19.92
CA ASN A 79 -17.20 1.97 -19.20
C ASN A 79 -17.05 1.94 -17.67
N GLY A 80 -15.87 1.63 -17.14
CA GLY A 80 -15.60 1.60 -15.71
C GLY A 80 -15.81 0.25 -15.04
N SER A 81 -16.36 -0.74 -15.75
CA SER A 81 -16.51 -2.11 -15.24
C SER A 81 -15.21 -2.91 -15.32
N GLY A 82 -15.10 -3.94 -14.50
CA GLY A 82 -13.98 -4.88 -14.49
C GLY A 82 -14.47 -6.30 -14.31
N VAL A 83 -13.59 -7.26 -14.58
CA VAL A 83 -13.80 -8.69 -14.34
C VAL A 83 -12.49 -9.32 -13.90
N ALA A 84 -12.49 -9.92 -12.71
CA ALA A 84 -11.45 -10.81 -12.23
C ALA A 84 -11.89 -12.28 -12.33
N SER A 85 -11.11 -13.09 -13.04
CA SER A 85 -11.25 -14.55 -13.08
C SER A 85 -10.23 -15.19 -12.14
N SER A 86 -10.73 -15.93 -11.16
CA SER A 86 -9.92 -16.64 -10.16
C SER A 86 -10.52 -18.02 -9.86
N SER A 87 -9.72 -18.95 -9.34
CA SER A 87 -10.18 -20.24 -8.82
C SER A 87 -9.66 -20.44 -7.41
N TRP A 88 -10.37 -21.18 -6.56
CA TRP A 88 -9.97 -21.45 -5.18
C TRP A 88 -10.51 -22.81 -4.72
N PRO A 89 -9.99 -23.38 -3.61
CA PRO A 89 -10.54 -24.60 -3.04
C PRO A 89 -12.03 -24.44 -2.71
N GLU A 90 -12.83 -25.46 -3.01
CA GLU A 90 -14.27 -25.43 -2.75
C GLU A 90 -14.58 -25.11 -1.28
N GLY A 91 -15.60 -24.28 -1.05
CA GLY A 91 -16.04 -23.93 0.30
C GLY A 91 -16.76 -22.59 0.35
N ALA A 92 -17.89 -22.57 1.07
CA ALA A 92 -18.72 -21.38 1.24
C ALA A 92 -17.92 -20.17 1.79
N ILE A 93 -17.03 -20.43 2.77
CA ILE A 93 -16.20 -19.39 3.38
C ILE A 93 -15.20 -18.84 2.35
N ASN A 94 -14.56 -19.68 1.53
CA ASN A 94 -13.61 -19.21 0.53
C ASN A 94 -14.30 -18.33 -0.52
N THR A 95 -15.47 -18.76 -1.02
CA THR A 95 -16.27 -17.96 -1.94
C THR A 95 -16.66 -16.61 -1.32
N ALA A 96 -17.14 -16.63 -0.07
CA ALA A 96 -17.51 -15.39 0.62
C ALA A 96 -16.31 -14.45 0.84
N LEU A 97 -15.14 -14.98 1.22
CA LEU A 97 -13.93 -14.20 1.40
C LEU A 97 -13.46 -13.59 0.08
N VAL A 98 -13.40 -14.37 -1.00
CA VAL A 98 -12.97 -13.88 -2.32
C VAL A 98 -13.91 -12.79 -2.82
N SER A 99 -15.23 -12.98 -2.73
CA SER A 99 -16.21 -11.96 -3.11
C SER A 99 -16.12 -10.71 -2.22
N ALA A 100 -15.98 -10.87 -0.90
CA ALA A 100 -15.79 -9.74 0.01
C ALA A 100 -14.49 -8.97 -0.28
N GLY A 101 -13.43 -9.68 -0.70
CA GLY A 101 -12.13 -9.13 -1.03
C GLY A 101 -12.18 -8.02 -2.07
N GLY A 102 -13.03 -8.15 -3.10
CA GLY A 102 -13.22 -7.08 -4.07
C GLY A 102 -13.94 -5.87 -3.48
N LEU A 103 -15.01 -6.10 -2.72
CA LEU A 103 -15.79 -5.03 -2.08
C LEU A 103 -14.95 -4.17 -1.13
N VAL A 104 -14.10 -4.80 -0.32
CA VAL A 104 -13.29 -4.10 0.70
C VAL A 104 -11.91 -3.67 0.18
N GLY A 105 -11.44 -4.20 -0.95
CA GLY A 105 -10.12 -3.95 -1.53
C GLY A 105 -9.76 -2.46 -1.64
N PRO A 106 -10.60 -1.61 -2.26
CA PRO A 106 -10.34 -0.17 -2.36
C PRO A 106 -10.12 0.52 -1.00
N SER A 107 -10.90 0.14 0.02
CA SER A 107 -10.80 0.70 1.37
C SER A 107 -9.49 0.32 2.08
N ILE A 108 -9.02 -0.91 1.87
CA ILE A 108 -7.75 -1.41 2.43
C ILE A 108 -6.58 -0.67 1.77
N VAL A 109 -6.58 -0.54 0.45
CA VAL A 109 -5.53 0.18 -0.30
C VAL A 109 -5.50 1.66 0.11
N ALA A 110 -6.66 2.29 0.25
CA ALA A 110 -6.76 3.66 0.74
C ALA A 110 -6.21 3.81 2.17
N ALA A 111 -6.60 2.94 3.10
CA ALA A 111 -6.10 2.98 4.48
C ALA A 111 -4.59 2.76 4.56
N PHE A 112 -4.06 1.83 3.76
CA PHE A 112 -2.61 1.64 3.61
C PHE A 112 -1.94 2.91 3.07
N GLY A 113 -2.51 3.53 2.05
CA GLY A 113 -2.05 4.81 1.50
C GLY A 113 -2.00 5.93 2.53
N PHE A 114 -3.04 6.09 3.36
CA PHE A 114 -3.05 7.05 4.47
C PHE A 114 -1.98 6.73 5.51
N PHE A 115 -1.83 5.46 5.88
CA PHE A 115 -0.83 5.03 6.85
C PHE A 115 0.61 5.31 6.36
N MET A 116 0.91 4.98 5.11
CA MET A 116 2.22 5.25 4.49
C MET A 116 2.42 6.74 4.20
N GLY A 117 1.31 7.47 3.97
CA GLY A 117 1.27 8.92 3.80
C GLY A 117 1.72 9.71 5.03
N ARG A 118 1.88 9.09 6.20
CA ARG A 118 2.34 9.78 7.42
C ARG A 118 3.73 10.42 7.29
N ARG A 119 4.62 9.80 6.50
CA ARG A 119 5.99 10.30 6.29
C ARG A 119 6.31 10.37 4.79
N PRO A 120 7.03 11.41 4.33
CA PRO A 120 7.39 11.56 2.93
C PRO A 120 8.12 10.34 2.33
N GLN A 121 9.06 9.77 3.08
CA GLN A 121 9.88 8.65 2.62
C GLN A 121 9.07 7.36 2.49
N THR A 122 8.18 7.09 3.44
CA THR A 122 7.29 5.92 3.37
C THR A 122 6.28 6.06 2.25
N ALA A 123 5.78 7.28 2.00
CA ALA A 123 4.89 7.52 0.87
C ALA A 123 5.60 7.31 -0.48
N LYS A 124 6.83 7.80 -0.61
CA LYS A 124 7.67 7.55 -1.80
C LYS A 124 7.91 6.06 -2.03
N ALA A 125 8.22 5.31 -0.96
CA ALA A 125 8.39 3.86 -1.04
C ALA A 125 7.07 3.15 -1.43
N ALA A 126 5.93 3.59 -0.90
CA ALA A 126 4.63 3.03 -1.25
C ALA A 126 4.25 3.32 -2.71
N MET A 127 4.56 4.50 -3.25
CA MET A 127 4.38 4.81 -4.67
C MET A 127 5.25 3.91 -5.57
N ALA A 128 6.51 3.70 -5.20
CA ALA A 128 7.41 2.80 -5.93
C ALA A 128 6.92 1.35 -5.89
N PHE A 129 6.57 0.86 -4.70
CA PHE A 129 6.05 -0.49 -4.50
C PHE A 129 4.75 -0.70 -5.27
N GLY A 130 3.77 0.21 -5.13
CA GLY A 130 2.51 0.14 -5.86
C GLY A 130 2.70 0.16 -7.37
N GLY A 131 3.59 1.03 -7.88
CA GLY A 131 3.93 1.06 -9.31
C GLY A 131 4.55 -0.24 -9.81
N LEU A 132 5.46 -0.85 -9.03
CA LEU A 132 6.08 -2.13 -9.38
C LEU A 132 5.06 -3.28 -9.31
N THR A 133 4.23 -3.33 -8.27
CA THR A 133 3.16 -4.34 -8.13
C THR A 133 2.18 -4.25 -9.30
N LEU A 134 1.76 -3.03 -9.68
CA LEU A 134 0.89 -2.84 -10.82
C LEU A 134 1.55 -3.24 -12.13
N LEU A 135 2.85 -2.95 -12.32
CA LEU A 135 3.58 -3.41 -13.50
C LEU A 135 3.66 -4.94 -13.59
N ILE A 136 3.89 -5.60 -12.45
CA ILE A 136 3.88 -7.07 -12.38
C ILE A 136 2.47 -7.60 -12.68
N ALA A 137 1.43 -7.02 -12.08
CA ALA A 137 0.04 -7.41 -12.34
C ALA A 137 -0.35 -7.20 -13.81
N ASP A 138 0.13 -6.12 -14.42
CA ASP A 138 -0.13 -5.80 -15.82
C ASP A 138 0.39 -6.90 -16.76
N VAL A 139 1.63 -7.34 -16.56
CA VAL A 139 2.21 -8.45 -17.33
C VAL A 139 1.55 -9.78 -16.96
N TRP A 140 1.33 -10.02 -15.67
CA TRP A 140 0.97 -11.34 -15.17
C TRP A 140 -0.51 -11.68 -15.28
N VAL A 141 -1.43 -10.74 -15.10
CA VAL A 141 -2.87 -11.03 -15.03
C VAL A 141 -3.75 -10.17 -15.94
N VAL A 142 -3.29 -9.00 -16.42
CA VAL A 142 -4.12 -8.19 -17.33
C VAL A 142 -4.18 -8.83 -18.71
N ARG A 143 -5.39 -9.02 -19.25
CA ARG A 143 -5.59 -9.76 -20.52
C ARG A 143 -6.43 -9.05 -21.59
N ASN A 144 -6.72 -7.76 -21.41
CA ASN A 144 -7.36 -6.95 -22.44
C ASN A 144 -6.56 -5.68 -22.76
N VAL A 145 -6.62 -5.22 -24.01
CA VAL A 145 -5.78 -4.11 -24.52
C VAL A 145 -5.98 -2.83 -23.74
N PHE A 146 -7.24 -2.50 -23.43
CA PHE A 146 -7.57 -1.31 -22.65
C PHE A 146 -6.97 -1.39 -21.25
N GLY A 147 -7.12 -2.53 -20.57
CA GLY A 147 -6.52 -2.75 -19.26
C GLY A 147 -5.01 -2.63 -19.29
N PHE A 148 -4.37 -3.25 -20.28
CA PHE A 148 -2.92 -3.22 -20.42
C PHE A 148 -2.40 -1.78 -20.57
N ALA A 149 -3.06 -0.98 -21.41
CA ALA A 149 -2.70 0.42 -21.56
C ALA A 149 -2.95 1.23 -20.28
N PHE A 150 -4.12 1.08 -19.65
CA PHE A 150 -4.48 1.86 -18.46
C PHE A 150 -3.60 1.51 -17.25
N VAL A 151 -3.51 0.22 -16.90
CA VAL A 151 -2.73 -0.25 -15.76
C VAL A 151 -1.25 0.02 -15.97
N GLY A 152 -0.72 -0.21 -17.17
CA GLY A 152 0.64 0.13 -17.54
C GLY A 152 0.93 1.62 -17.36
N VAL A 153 0.03 2.51 -17.79
CA VAL A 153 0.17 3.96 -17.57
C VAL A 153 0.18 4.31 -16.08
N VAL A 154 -0.75 3.77 -15.28
CA VAL A 154 -0.79 4.01 -13.82
C VAL A 154 0.48 3.51 -13.14
N ALA A 155 0.97 2.32 -13.53
CA ALA A 155 2.19 1.72 -13.02
C ALA A 155 3.42 2.60 -13.32
N VAL A 156 3.58 2.98 -14.59
CA VAL A 156 4.70 3.83 -15.05
C VAL A 156 4.64 5.20 -14.40
N LEU A 157 3.47 5.85 -14.35
CA LEU A 157 3.33 7.16 -13.69
C LEU A 157 3.69 7.08 -12.21
N SER A 158 3.26 6.02 -11.52
CA SER A 158 3.59 5.81 -10.10
C SER A 158 5.10 5.64 -9.89
N LEU A 159 5.76 4.84 -10.74
CA LEU A 159 7.22 4.64 -10.71
C LEU A 159 7.98 5.92 -11.07
N VAL A 160 7.59 6.62 -12.13
CA VAL A 160 8.21 7.90 -12.54
C VAL A 160 8.05 8.93 -11.44
N PHE A 161 6.88 9.05 -10.83
CA PHE A 161 6.65 9.96 -9.72
C PHE A 161 7.49 9.59 -8.50
N ALA A 162 7.61 8.30 -8.18
CA ALA A 162 8.49 7.82 -7.13
C ALA A 162 9.98 8.09 -7.43
N MET A 163 10.43 8.01 -8.67
CA MET A 163 11.83 8.25 -9.01
C MET A 163 12.19 9.73 -9.13
N ARG A 164 11.30 10.53 -9.73
CA ARG A 164 11.59 11.92 -10.15
C ARG A 164 11.05 12.97 -9.20
N ALA A 165 9.93 12.72 -8.53
CA ALA A 165 9.33 13.70 -7.65
C ALA A 165 9.99 13.67 -6.25
N SER A 166 9.90 14.79 -5.54
CA SER A 166 10.36 14.85 -4.15
C SER A 166 9.56 13.89 -3.27
N ALA A 167 10.13 13.45 -2.15
CA ALA A 167 9.41 12.60 -1.19
C ALA A 167 8.11 13.27 -0.68
N ARG A 168 8.10 14.60 -0.60
CA ARG A 168 6.91 15.38 -0.21
C ARG A 168 5.84 15.39 -1.30
N ALA A 169 6.23 15.53 -2.57
CA ALA A 169 5.28 15.40 -3.67
C ALA A 169 4.63 14.00 -3.68
N ASN A 170 5.43 12.95 -3.47
CA ASN A 170 4.94 11.57 -3.31
C ASN A 170 3.94 11.43 -2.16
N GLN A 171 4.20 12.08 -1.03
CA GLN A 171 3.25 12.14 0.09
C GLN A 171 1.91 12.73 -0.31
N ASN A 172 1.92 13.89 -0.97
CA ASN A 172 0.69 14.58 -1.39
C ASN A 172 -0.09 13.73 -2.41
N MET A 173 0.60 13.16 -3.40
CA MET A 173 0.00 12.31 -4.42
C MET A 173 -0.60 11.03 -3.81
N LEU A 174 0.14 10.35 -2.94
CA LEU A 174 -0.36 9.13 -2.29
C LEU A 174 -1.60 9.41 -1.44
N VAL A 175 -1.60 10.52 -0.69
CA VAL A 175 -2.77 10.92 0.12
C VAL A 175 -3.94 11.32 -0.77
N PHE A 176 -3.68 11.98 -1.90
CA PHE A 176 -4.70 12.26 -2.90
C PHE A 176 -5.32 10.96 -3.44
N LEU A 177 -4.51 10.02 -3.92
CA LEU A 177 -4.98 8.71 -4.44
C LEU A 177 -5.74 7.91 -3.37
N ALA A 178 -5.24 7.89 -2.13
CA ALA A 178 -5.91 7.26 -0.99
C ALA A 178 -7.27 7.92 -0.69
N THR A 179 -7.37 9.23 -0.83
CA THR A 179 -8.64 9.96 -0.70
C THR A 179 -9.61 9.56 -1.81
N GLN A 180 -9.16 9.46 -3.05
CA GLN A 180 -10.03 9.07 -4.18
C GLN A 180 -10.56 7.63 -4.02
N LEU A 181 -9.68 6.70 -3.63
CA LEU A 181 -10.07 5.31 -3.33
C LEU A 181 -10.96 5.21 -2.08
N GLY A 182 -10.76 6.07 -1.08
CA GLY A 182 -11.63 6.11 0.09
C GLY A 182 -13.02 6.66 -0.23
N LEU A 183 -13.11 7.70 -1.08
CA LEU A 183 -14.38 8.26 -1.52
C LEU A 183 -15.15 7.31 -2.43
N SER A 184 -14.46 6.51 -3.25
CA SER A 184 -15.12 5.59 -4.18
C SER A 184 -15.92 4.48 -3.50
N VAL A 185 -15.54 4.09 -2.27
CA VAL A 185 -16.31 3.17 -1.42
C VAL A 185 -17.71 3.72 -1.14
N PHE A 186 -17.83 5.04 -0.92
CA PHE A 186 -19.12 5.68 -0.64
C PHE A 186 -19.87 6.05 -1.90
N SER A 187 -19.18 6.51 -2.95
CA SER A 187 -19.84 6.88 -4.21
C SER A 187 -20.40 5.68 -4.97
N ARG A 188 -19.91 4.47 -4.68
CA ARG A 188 -20.43 3.20 -5.22
C ARG A 188 -21.20 2.37 -4.19
N ALA A 189 -21.79 3.02 -3.19
CA ALA A 189 -22.55 2.32 -2.17
C ALA A 189 -23.77 1.58 -2.75
N ASP A 190 -24.30 2.03 -3.88
CA ASP A 190 -25.33 1.34 -4.66
C ASP A 190 -24.92 -0.10 -5.05
N TYR A 191 -23.65 -0.29 -5.44
CA TYR A 191 -23.13 -1.61 -5.79
C TYR A 191 -23.07 -2.57 -4.59
N LEU A 192 -22.92 -2.07 -3.36
CA LEU A 192 -22.95 -2.91 -2.14
C LEU A 192 -24.34 -3.49 -1.87
N PHE A 193 -25.38 -2.97 -2.51
CA PHE A 193 -26.77 -3.37 -2.27
C PHE A 193 -27.51 -3.72 -3.57
N THR A 194 -26.78 -4.09 -4.63
CA THR A 194 -27.37 -4.69 -5.84
C THR A 194 -27.13 -6.19 -5.87
N PRO A 195 -28.11 -7.03 -6.27
CA PRO A 195 -27.86 -8.45 -6.48
C PRO A 195 -27.14 -8.77 -7.80
N VAL A 196 -27.15 -7.84 -8.77
CA VAL A 196 -26.65 -8.06 -10.14
C VAL A 196 -25.59 -7.03 -10.51
N ALA A 197 -24.52 -7.50 -11.16
CA ALA A 197 -23.46 -6.69 -11.73
C ALA A 197 -23.58 -6.67 -13.27
N HIS A 198 -23.54 -5.48 -13.83
CA HIS A 198 -23.48 -5.26 -15.29
C HIS A 198 -22.04 -4.92 -15.67
N THR A 199 -21.37 -5.84 -16.37
CA THR A 199 -19.98 -5.66 -16.81
C THR A 199 -19.88 -5.62 -18.33
N GLY A 200 -18.72 -5.19 -18.84
CA GLY A 200 -18.42 -5.28 -20.27
C GLY A 200 -18.44 -6.71 -20.82
N ALA A 201 -18.34 -7.73 -19.95
CA ALA A 201 -18.40 -9.14 -20.32
C ALA A 201 -19.82 -9.74 -20.24
N GLY A 202 -20.80 -9.01 -19.68
CA GLY A 202 -22.18 -9.46 -19.58
C GLY A 202 -22.81 -9.20 -18.21
N VAL A 203 -23.97 -9.83 -17.98
CA VAL A 203 -24.69 -9.75 -16.71
C VAL A 203 -24.29 -10.94 -15.84
N MET A 204 -23.82 -10.66 -14.63
CA MET A 204 -23.44 -11.69 -13.66
C MET A 204 -23.92 -11.31 -12.25
N PRO A 205 -24.04 -12.27 -11.33
CA PRO A 205 -24.39 -11.96 -9.95
C PRO A 205 -23.28 -11.13 -9.29
N SER A 206 -23.69 -10.13 -8.53
CA SER A 206 -22.80 -9.26 -7.76
C SER A 206 -22.03 -10.02 -6.69
N ASP A 207 -21.01 -9.38 -6.13
CA ASP A 207 -20.23 -9.97 -5.04
C ASP A 207 -21.06 -10.23 -3.79
N VAL A 208 -21.96 -9.31 -3.44
CA VAL A 208 -22.86 -9.50 -2.30
C VAL A 208 -23.89 -10.61 -2.54
N ALA A 209 -24.32 -10.81 -3.79
CA ALA A 209 -25.14 -11.95 -4.15
C ALA A 209 -24.35 -13.27 -4.07
N ARG A 210 -23.10 -13.29 -4.55
CA ARG A 210 -22.20 -14.46 -4.42
C ARG A 210 -21.96 -14.83 -2.97
N ILE A 211 -21.78 -13.86 -2.08
CA ILE A 211 -21.68 -14.10 -0.63
C ILE A 211 -23.00 -14.67 -0.10
N ALA A 212 -24.15 -14.09 -0.50
CA ALA A 212 -25.46 -14.53 -0.05
C ALA A 212 -25.88 -15.91 -0.57
N GLU A 213 -25.36 -16.34 -1.72
CA GLU A 213 -25.58 -17.70 -2.23
C GLU A 213 -24.68 -18.72 -1.52
N ALA A 214 -23.47 -18.29 -1.14
CA ALA A 214 -22.53 -19.14 -0.39
C ALA A 214 -22.91 -19.28 1.09
N LEU A 215 -23.47 -18.22 1.68
CA LEU A 215 -23.83 -18.12 3.10
C LEU A 215 -25.36 -18.00 3.27
N TRP A 216 -25.85 -17.91 4.51
CA TRP A 216 -27.29 -18.01 4.79
C TRP A 216 -28.03 -16.66 4.94
N LEU A 217 -27.32 -15.52 4.94
CA LEU A 217 -27.94 -14.20 5.13
C LEU A 217 -28.20 -13.50 3.78
N PRO A 218 -29.23 -12.63 3.70
CA PRO A 218 -29.50 -11.81 2.51
C PRO A 218 -28.32 -10.93 2.11
N TYR A 219 -28.20 -10.66 0.80
CA TYR A 219 -27.09 -9.88 0.22
C TYR A 219 -26.91 -8.50 0.87
N TRP A 220 -27.98 -7.82 1.27
CA TRP A 220 -27.90 -6.49 1.87
C TRP A 220 -27.27 -6.51 3.28
N ILE A 221 -27.36 -7.63 4.01
CA ILE A 221 -26.62 -7.76 5.28
C ILE A 221 -25.12 -7.85 5.02
N TRP A 222 -24.71 -8.65 4.03
CA TRP A 222 -23.31 -8.77 3.65
C TRP A 222 -22.75 -7.46 3.10
N GLY A 223 -23.52 -6.76 2.26
CA GLY A 223 -23.21 -5.40 1.80
C GLY A 223 -22.99 -4.44 2.97
N GLY A 224 -23.89 -4.47 3.96
CA GLY A 224 -23.77 -3.67 5.19
C GLY A 224 -22.51 -4.00 6.00
N LEU A 225 -22.17 -5.28 6.16
CA LEU A 225 -20.96 -5.71 6.86
C LEU A 225 -19.69 -5.25 6.13
N CYS A 226 -19.63 -5.39 4.81
CA CYS A 226 -18.52 -4.90 3.99
C CYS A 226 -18.41 -3.35 4.06
N ALA A 227 -19.54 -2.64 4.07
CA ALA A 227 -19.58 -1.20 4.23
C ALA A 227 -19.00 -0.75 5.59
N VAL A 228 -19.45 -1.38 6.68
CA VAL A 228 -18.97 -1.10 8.04
C VAL A 228 -17.48 -1.41 8.16
N PHE A 229 -17.03 -2.56 7.66
CA PHE A 229 -15.60 -2.91 7.64
C PHE A 229 -14.78 -1.85 6.89
N SER A 230 -15.22 -1.47 5.70
CA SER A 230 -14.54 -0.48 4.87
C SER A 230 -14.46 0.88 5.56
N ALA A 231 -15.57 1.33 6.18
CA ALA A 231 -15.61 2.57 6.94
C ALA A 231 -14.66 2.53 8.15
N LEU A 232 -14.63 1.43 8.90
CA LEU A 232 -13.73 1.27 10.05
C LEU A 232 -12.25 1.34 9.61
N VAL A 233 -11.88 0.61 8.57
CA VAL A 233 -10.49 0.57 8.06
C VAL A 233 -10.06 1.95 7.55
N LEU A 234 -10.93 2.67 6.82
CA LEU A 234 -10.68 4.04 6.38
C LEU A 234 -10.52 5.00 7.56
N VAL A 235 -11.39 4.93 8.57
CA VAL A 235 -11.31 5.77 9.77
C VAL A 235 -10.02 5.50 10.53
N LEU A 236 -9.58 4.25 10.66
CA LEU A 236 -8.32 3.90 11.30
C LEU A 236 -7.12 4.45 10.51
N GLY A 237 -7.09 4.27 9.19
CA GLY A 237 -6.05 4.83 8.31
C GLY A 237 -5.96 6.36 8.40
N LEU A 238 -7.11 7.03 8.35
CA LEU A 238 -7.20 8.49 8.45
C LEU A 238 -6.78 9.00 9.84
N ARG A 239 -7.21 8.34 10.91
CA ARG A 239 -6.79 8.67 12.28
C ARG A 239 -5.27 8.52 12.44
N ALA A 240 -4.68 7.46 11.88
CA ALA A 240 -3.24 7.27 11.90
C ALA A 240 -2.52 8.41 11.15
N TYR A 241 -3.01 8.77 9.96
CA TYR A 241 -2.48 9.88 9.17
C TYR A 241 -2.51 11.22 9.92
N LEU A 242 -3.63 11.54 10.56
CA LEU A 242 -3.83 12.81 11.25
C LEU A 242 -3.06 12.91 12.59
N ARG A 243 -2.83 11.79 13.29
CA ARG A 243 -2.16 11.76 14.61
C ARG A 243 -0.67 12.10 14.53
N GLU A 244 0.07 11.54 13.57
CA GLU A 244 1.49 11.86 13.41
C GLU A 244 1.73 13.27 12.85
N GLY A 245 0.74 13.87 12.19
CA GLY A 245 0.77 15.30 11.91
C GLY A 245 0.74 16.15 13.20
N GLY A 246 0.08 15.69 14.25
CA GLY A 246 -0.09 16.47 15.51
C GLY A 246 0.97 16.23 16.57
N GLY A 247 1.81 15.20 16.41
CA GLY A 247 2.65 14.65 17.48
C GLY A 247 4.00 15.34 17.74
N GLY A 248 4.24 16.53 17.18
CA GLY A 248 5.45 17.30 17.45
C GLY A 248 5.35 18.17 18.71
N ARG A 249 4.91 17.62 19.85
CA ARG A 249 4.87 18.35 21.13
C ARG A 249 5.59 17.56 22.21
N GLY A 250 6.79 18.04 22.57
CA GLY A 250 7.31 17.98 23.93
C GLY A 250 7.82 16.64 24.45
N ARG A 251 8.80 16.03 23.77
CA ARG A 251 9.76 15.13 24.44
C ARG A 251 11.16 15.44 23.94
N ASP A 252 11.76 16.48 24.52
CA ASP A 252 13.18 16.57 24.84
C ASP A 252 13.48 17.98 25.36
N GLU A 253 12.97 18.28 26.56
CA GLU A 253 13.66 19.23 27.44
C GLU A 253 14.19 18.40 28.60
N ARG A 254 15.35 17.79 28.39
CA ARG A 254 16.23 17.47 29.53
C ARG A 254 16.86 18.80 29.94
N PRO A 255 16.77 19.23 31.20
CA PRO A 255 17.48 20.42 31.64
C PRO A 255 18.98 20.18 31.48
N HIS A 256 19.66 21.09 30.79
CA HIS A 256 21.12 21.19 30.80
C HIS A 256 21.59 21.45 32.23
N ALA A 257 21.95 20.38 32.96
CA ALA A 257 22.76 20.48 34.16
C ALA A 257 24.20 20.75 33.71
N GLY A 258 24.60 22.02 33.66
CA GLY A 258 25.95 22.37 33.20
C GLY A 258 26.31 23.83 33.25
N GLN A 259 25.81 24.61 34.20
CA GLN A 259 26.32 25.96 34.49
C GLN A 259 26.02 26.36 35.94
N LEU A 260 26.70 25.76 36.93
CA LEU A 260 26.83 26.35 38.27
C LEU A 260 28.03 25.70 38.99
N THR A 261 29.24 26.18 38.71
CA THR A 261 30.35 26.24 39.69
C THR A 261 31.47 27.09 39.09
N GLU A 262 31.25 28.40 39.03
CA GLU A 262 32.35 29.36 39.10
C GLU A 262 32.20 30.12 40.41
N GLY A 263 33.28 30.15 41.21
CA GLY A 263 33.49 31.18 42.20
C GLY A 263 33.09 30.87 43.64
N LEU A 264 33.71 29.85 44.26
CA LEU A 264 33.97 29.87 45.71
C LEU A 264 35.27 29.11 46.01
N GLY A 265 36.20 29.75 46.73
CA GLY A 265 37.25 29.03 47.46
C GLY A 265 38.70 29.34 47.11
N GLN A 266 39.05 30.62 47.04
CA GLN A 266 40.43 31.07 47.24
C GLN A 266 40.73 30.98 48.75
N ARG A 267 41.48 29.95 49.22
CA ARG A 267 42.43 29.96 50.37
C ARG A 267 42.89 28.54 50.77
N GLU A 268 44.10 28.51 51.36
CA GLU A 268 44.87 27.39 51.95
C GLU A 268 45.55 26.43 50.95
N ALA A 269 46.84 26.58 50.58
CA ALA A 269 48.11 26.65 51.32
C ALA A 269 48.68 25.29 51.78
N LEU A 270 49.87 25.01 51.25
CA LEU A 270 51.02 24.29 51.83
C LEU A 270 51.11 22.74 51.77
N ARG A 271 52.11 22.30 50.98
CA ARG A 271 53.15 21.26 51.23
C ARG A 271 53.19 20.00 50.32
N PRO A 272 54.40 19.40 50.12
CA PRO A 272 54.93 19.09 48.80
C PRO A 272 55.29 17.60 48.55
N GLY A 273 55.63 17.27 47.28
CA GLY A 273 56.77 16.40 46.96
C GLY A 273 56.53 14.99 46.39
N LEU A 274 57.04 14.79 45.16
CA LEU A 274 57.62 13.56 44.55
C LEU A 274 56.67 12.53 43.88
N PRO A 275 57.16 11.66 42.96
CA PRO A 275 57.58 12.02 41.60
C PRO A 275 57.01 11.10 40.51
N GLU A 276 57.28 11.51 39.28
CA GLU A 276 57.04 10.89 37.97
C GLU A 276 57.61 9.46 37.84
N VAL A 277 56.83 8.54 37.25
CA VAL A 277 57.32 7.24 36.76
C VAL A 277 56.83 7.04 35.32
N GLN A 278 57.79 7.13 34.40
CA GLN A 278 57.71 6.55 33.06
C GLN A 278 57.93 5.04 33.14
N ALA A 279 57.18 4.27 32.35
CA ALA A 279 57.64 2.96 31.89
C ALA A 279 57.12 2.72 30.47
N SER A 280 58.06 2.72 29.55
CA SER A 280 57.94 2.28 28.18
C SER A 280 57.91 0.75 28.08
N THR A 281 57.78 0.30 26.82
CA THR A 281 58.25 -0.99 26.29
C THR A 281 57.23 -2.12 26.33
N ALA A 282 57.05 -2.97 25.33
CA ALA A 282 57.03 -2.94 23.86
C ALA A 282 56.76 -4.41 23.44
N LEU A 283 56.54 -4.57 22.13
CA LEU A 283 56.91 -5.71 21.30
C LEU A 283 55.98 -6.93 21.18
N ASN A 284 55.67 -7.15 19.90
CA ASN A 284 55.61 -8.42 19.15
C ASN A 284 54.40 -9.32 19.44
N GLY A 285 53.64 -9.78 18.44
CA GLY A 285 53.97 -10.03 17.04
C GLY A 285 53.54 -11.46 16.69
N VAL A 286 53.53 -11.74 15.40
CA VAL A 286 53.43 -13.07 14.75
C VAL A 286 52.06 -13.44 14.17
N ALA A 287 52.16 -13.61 12.86
CA ALA A 287 51.20 -14.03 11.87
C ALA A 287 51.13 -15.57 11.73
N ARG A 288 50.38 -15.99 10.69
CA ARG A 288 50.27 -17.32 10.03
C ARG A 288 49.19 -18.23 10.61
N ALA A 289 48.55 -19.09 9.83
CA ALA A 289 48.35 -19.27 8.39
C ALA A 289 47.39 -20.47 8.23
N SER A 290 46.90 -20.64 6.99
CA SER A 290 46.63 -21.93 6.33
C SER A 290 45.49 -22.82 6.86
N GLY A 291 44.40 -22.87 6.07
CA GLY A 291 44.23 -23.91 5.03
C GLY A 291 43.60 -25.25 5.44
N ARG A 292 42.57 -25.64 4.66
CA ARG A 292 42.08 -27.00 4.25
C ARG A 292 40.55 -26.89 4.07
N ILE A 293 39.98 -26.87 2.86
CA ILE A 293 39.81 -27.95 1.86
C ILE A 293 39.27 -29.25 2.48
N TRP A 294 37.98 -29.51 2.31
CA TRP A 294 37.42 -30.85 2.12
C TRP A 294 36.05 -30.82 1.40
N ALA A 295 36.05 -31.26 0.15
CA ALA A 295 35.04 -32.09 -0.54
C ALA A 295 35.88 -33.18 -1.26
N PRO A 296 35.37 -34.34 -1.75
CA PRO A 296 34.00 -34.65 -2.19
C PRO A 296 33.56 -36.12 -1.94
N THR A 297 32.40 -36.54 -2.49
CA THR A 297 32.09 -37.84 -3.17
C THR A 297 30.56 -38.05 -3.24
N THR A 298 29.91 -37.91 -4.40
CA THR A 298 29.55 -38.92 -5.43
C THR A 298 28.59 -40.04 -4.99
N GLY A 299 27.45 -40.14 -5.69
CA GLY A 299 26.55 -41.31 -5.64
C GLY A 299 25.46 -41.24 -6.72
N THR A 300 25.73 -41.87 -7.86
CA THR A 300 24.82 -42.07 -9.00
C THR A 300 23.92 -43.29 -8.81
N ARG A 301 22.64 -43.24 -9.25
CA ARG A 301 21.99 -44.41 -9.86
C ARG A 301 20.72 -44.09 -10.68
N ARG A 302 20.72 -44.58 -11.92
CA ARG A 302 19.58 -44.76 -12.84
C ARG A 302 18.72 -45.96 -12.40
N SER A 303 17.42 -45.96 -12.74
CA SER A 303 16.81 -47.05 -13.54
C SER A 303 15.39 -46.73 -14.05
N ARG A 304 15.15 -47.16 -15.29
CA ARG A 304 13.92 -47.14 -16.12
C ARG A 304 12.75 -47.96 -15.56
N ARG A 305 11.51 -47.64 -15.98
CA ARG A 305 10.54 -48.55 -16.65
C ARG A 305 9.33 -47.80 -17.24
N SER A 306 8.96 -48.13 -18.48
CA SER A 306 7.72 -47.77 -19.22
C SER A 306 6.71 -48.96 -19.16
N PRO A 307 5.69 -49.10 -20.05
CA PRO A 307 4.57 -48.25 -20.49
C PRO A 307 3.18 -48.98 -20.46
N GLY A 308 2.09 -48.28 -20.80
CA GLY A 308 0.88 -48.86 -21.42
C GLY A 308 -0.42 -48.12 -21.07
N ARG A 309 -1.53 -48.22 -21.80
CA ARG A 309 -1.86 -48.45 -23.22
C ARG A 309 -3.39 -48.15 -23.33
N THR A 310 -3.81 -47.40 -24.36
CA THR A 310 -5.12 -47.44 -25.08
C THR A 310 -6.47 -47.54 -24.34
N THR A 311 -7.41 -46.66 -24.69
CA THR A 311 -8.67 -47.07 -25.36
C THR A 311 -9.18 -45.96 -26.30
N THR A 312 -9.67 -46.38 -27.45
CA THR A 312 -10.27 -45.62 -28.55
C THR A 312 -11.79 -45.80 -28.54
N LYS A 313 -12.47 -44.90 -29.27
CA LYS A 313 -13.70 -45.12 -30.06
C LYS A 313 -15.04 -44.88 -29.35
N ASN A 314 -15.75 -43.82 -29.77
CA ASN A 314 -17.08 -43.96 -30.38
C ASN A 314 -17.55 -42.65 -31.03
N ASP A 315 -17.73 -42.74 -32.35
CA ASP A 315 -18.67 -42.03 -33.22
C ASP A 315 -19.22 -43.17 -34.15
N PRO A 316 -20.39 -43.11 -34.85
CA PRO A 316 -21.22 -41.95 -35.17
C PRO A 316 -22.75 -42.14 -35.12
N ARG A 317 -23.50 -41.04 -35.27
CA ARG A 317 -24.62 -40.84 -36.22
C ARG A 317 -25.49 -39.62 -35.88
N GLY A 318 -25.65 -38.73 -36.86
CA GLY A 318 -26.99 -38.43 -37.39
C GLY A 318 -27.55 -37.00 -37.24
N ALA A 319 -27.66 -36.35 -38.41
CA ALA A 319 -28.67 -35.37 -38.82
C ALA A 319 -28.46 -33.87 -38.48
N ARG A 320 -28.08 -33.09 -39.50
CA ARG A 320 -28.93 -32.08 -40.16
C ARG A 320 -28.17 -31.36 -41.30
N ALA A 321 -28.94 -31.02 -42.34
CA ALA A 321 -28.63 -30.30 -43.59
C ALA A 321 -27.99 -31.14 -44.70
#